data_AF-A0A854QGU1-F1
#
_entry.id   AF-A0A854QGU1-F1
#
_cell.length_a   1.000
_cell.length_b   1.000
_cell.length_c   1.000
_cell.angle_alpha   90.00
_cell.angle_beta   90.00
_cell.angle_gamma   90.00
#
_symmetry.space_group_name_H-M   'P 1'
#
loop_
_entity.id
_entity.type
_entity.pdbx_description
1 polymer ?
#
loop_
_entity_poly.entity_id
_entity_poly.type
_entity_poly.pdbx_seq_one_letter_code
_entity_poly.pdbx_strand_id
1 'polypeptide(L)'
;MPRSTFRLFFLPLFYPLFILLHLTFSVFSLLLRIYQALTTPLSSTIDIEHVLPPKHIGLVLVPNLRSGGGVRGRAGGVSGKERRKREREGLVVSVRRVVEWAGERGVAEVSVWDGQGLTQSALPTLIRTLSSTSTLPPSPPLSPPTEPSQDTSSLPAESAKSNERLERREPVISPAHTRRPSSQLIVGAGVTSITVWPGGNGREMTIHLLPPSSSAPAIASLTRSYVAEQVPLEDITVKRVDEDMKQHLHFISHPDLLIIHQLSPPPFYSALLPRRAPELWGYPFWALRITEIYQHPTPIPFLHHLTLLITALRTSAFPFVRKIGHGISIPDRPAEEVLSRDEWDGAMRAWVKVEQRLGR
;
A
#
# COMPACT_ATOMS: atom_id res chain seq x y z
N MET A 1 56.68 -0.35 12.56
CA MET A 1 55.33 0.11 12.17
C MET A 1 54.41 0.16 13.39
N PRO A 2 54.16 1.33 14.00
CA PRO A 2 53.29 1.45 15.18
C PRO A 2 51.90 1.93 14.73
N ARG A 3 50.99 1.01 14.41
CA ARG A 3 49.59 1.35 14.05
C ARG A 3 48.54 0.83 15.05
N SER A 4 48.90 -0.06 15.99
CA SER A 4 47.91 -0.67 16.89
C SER A 4 47.66 0.12 18.18
N THR A 5 48.65 0.82 18.73
CA THR A 5 48.51 1.52 20.03
C THR A 5 47.66 2.79 19.93
N PHE A 6 47.78 3.54 18.83
CA PHE A 6 46.97 4.74 18.60
C PHE A 6 45.46 4.43 18.56
N ARG A 7 45.03 3.31 17.97
CA ARG A 7 43.61 2.94 17.91
C ARG A 7 43.00 2.68 19.29
N LEU A 8 43.77 2.16 20.24
CA LEU A 8 43.29 1.82 21.58
C LEU A 8 43.10 3.06 22.47
N PHE A 9 43.92 4.10 22.30
CA PHE A 9 43.78 5.34 23.08
C PHE A 9 42.63 6.22 22.62
N PHE A 10 42.34 6.22 21.31
CA PHE A 10 41.31 7.08 20.74
C PHE A 10 39.90 6.48 20.81
N LEU A 11 39.78 5.15 20.88
CA LEU A 11 38.49 4.47 21.02
C LEU A 11 37.64 4.95 22.21
N PRO A 12 38.17 5.04 23.46
CA PRO A 12 37.37 5.46 24.61
C PRO A 12 36.96 6.95 24.56
N LEU A 13 37.63 7.77 23.74
CA LEU A 13 37.26 9.18 23.55
C LEU A 13 36.23 9.36 22.42
N PHE A 14 36.43 8.71 21.28
CA PHE A 14 35.53 8.86 20.13
C PHE A 14 34.23 8.08 20.28
N TYR A 15 34.23 6.96 21.00
CA TYR A 15 33.02 6.17 21.21
C TYR A 15 31.90 6.92 21.98
N PRO A 16 32.16 7.55 23.15
CA PRO A 16 31.12 8.34 23.83
C PRO A 16 30.69 9.56 23.03
N LEU A 17 31.61 10.19 22.28
CA LEU A 17 31.26 11.30 21.37
C LEU A 17 30.32 10.83 20.25
N PHE A 18 30.61 9.67 19.65
CA PHE A 18 29.75 9.07 18.62
C PHE A 18 28.37 8.70 19.18
N ILE A 19 28.31 8.15 20.39
CA ILE A 19 27.04 7.88 21.08
C ILE A 19 26.26 9.18 21.31
N LEU A 20 26.92 10.23 21.81
CA LEU A 20 26.28 11.53 22.03
C LEU A 20 25.74 12.12 20.73
N LEU A 21 26.51 12.05 19.64
CA LEU A 21 26.09 12.51 18.32
C LEU A 21 24.91 11.68 17.79
N HIS A 22 24.91 10.37 18.01
CA HIS A 22 23.80 9.50 17.61
C HIS A 22 22.53 9.77 18.43
N LEU A 23 22.68 10.01 19.74
CA LEU A 23 21.57 10.34 20.63
C LEU A 23 20.96 11.69 20.28
N THR A 24 21.79 12.72 20.08
CA THR A 24 21.33 14.04 19.64
C THR A 24 20.62 13.95 18.29
N PHE A 25 21.20 13.27 17.29
CA PHE A 25 20.54 13.02 16.01
C PHE A 25 19.18 12.31 16.17
N SER A 26 19.10 11.29 17.02
CA SER A 26 17.86 10.54 17.27
C SER A 26 16.79 11.40 17.94
N VAL A 27 17.16 12.22 18.93
CA VAL A 27 16.26 13.15 19.61
C VAL A 27 15.75 14.21 18.64
N PHE A 28 16.62 14.87 17.87
CA PHE A 28 16.21 15.87 16.88
C PHE A 28 15.34 15.25 15.78
N SER A 29 15.65 14.04 15.32
CA SER A 29 14.83 13.30 14.36
C SER A 29 13.45 12.98 14.93
N LEU A 30 13.36 12.56 16.20
CA LEU A 30 12.09 12.31 16.87
C LEU A 30 11.27 13.59 17.03
N LEU A 31 11.88 14.68 17.49
CA LEU A 31 11.22 15.99 17.62
C LEU A 31 10.70 16.50 16.27
N LEU A 32 11.51 16.38 15.21
CA LEU A 32 11.08 16.75 13.86
C LEU A 32 9.90 15.90 13.39
N ARG A 33 9.91 14.58 13.63
CA ARG A 33 8.78 13.71 13.28
C ARG A 33 7.52 14.03 14.08
N ILE A 34 7.65 14.36 15.37
CA ILE A 34 6.51 14.82 16.20
C ILE A 34 5.95 16.12 15.63
N TYR A 35 6.82 17.09 15.35
CA TYR A 35 6.43 18.37 14.76
C TYR A 35 5.71 18.15 13.43
N GLN A 36 6.26 17.34 12.54
CA GLN A 36 5.63 17.00 11.27
C GLN A 36 4.26 16.33 11.47
N ALA A 37 4.15 15.34 12.36
CA ALA A 37 2.88 14.66 12.62
C ALA A 37 1.80 15.62 13.14
N LEU A 38 2.18 16.63 13.92
CA LEU A 38 1.25 17.61 14.49
C LEU A 38 0.97 18.82 13.59
N THR A 39 1.82 19.10 12.60
CA THR A 39 1.69 20.32 11.76
C THR A 39 1.43 20.04 10.28
N THR A 40 1.67 18.83 9.80
CA THR A 40 1.40 18.49 8.39
C THR A 40 -0.11 18.45 8.20
N PRO A 41 -0.70 19.34 7.38
CA PRO A 41 -2.14 19.34 7.18
C PRO A 41 -2.57 18.00 6.57
N LEU A 42 -3.68 17.43 7.06
CA LEU A 42 -4.36 16.34 6.36
C LEU A 42 -4.65 16.85 4.96
N SER A 43 -3.96 16.28 3.97
CA SER A 43 -3.99 16.74 2.57
C SER A 43 -5.31 16.33 1.91
N SER A 44 -6.44 16.83 2.42
CA SER A 44 -7.78 16.58 1.90
C SER A 44 -8.09 17.36 0.62
N THR A 45 -7.15 18.18 0.12
CA THR A 45 -7.40 19.12 -0.98
C THR A 45 -6.80 18.71 -2.32
N ILE A 46 -6.06 17.60 -2.39
CA ILE A 46 -5.59 17.12 -3.69
C ILE A 46 -6.71 16.29 -4.26
N ASP A 47 -7.35 16.84 -5.27
CA ASP A 47 -8.34 16.14 -6.07
C ASP A 47 -7.63 15.02 -6.85
N ILE A 48 -7.71 13.81 -6.30
CA ILE A 48 -7.07 12.62 -6.87
C ILE A 48 -7.96 11.99 -7.95
N GLU A 49 -9.19 12.50 -8.15
CA GLU A 49 -10.16 11.90 -9.06
C GLU A 49 -9.89 12.28 -10.53
N HIS A 50 -9.25 13.42 -10.76
CA HIS A 50 -8.98 13.94 -12.10
C HIS A 50 -7.65 13.49 -12.71
N VAL A 51 -6.79 12.82 -11.92
CA VAL A 51 -5.47 12.38 -12.37
C VAL A 51 -5.51 10.91 -12.75
N LEU A 52 -4.89 10.58 -13.89
CA LEU A 52 -4.79 9.20 -14.34
C LEU A 52 -4.11 8.33 -13.27
N PRO A 53 -4.72 7.19 -12.88
CA PRO A 53 -4.12 6.28 -11.93
C PRO A 53 -2.86 5.63 -12.52
N PRO A 54 -1.96 5.09 -11.68
CA PRO A 54 -0.92 4.18 -12.15
C PRO A 54 -1.58 2.97 -12.85
N LYS A 55 -0.99 2.51 -13.94
CA LYS A 55 -1.50 1.36 -14.71
C LYS A 55 -1.29 0.06 -13.94
N HIS A 56 -0.11 -0.05 -13.33
CA HIS A 56 0.28 -1.19 -12.52
C HIS A 56 0.79 -0.75 -11.15
N ILE A 57 0.19 -1.29 -10.09
CA ILE A 57 0.65 -1.12 -8.71
C ILE A 57 1.31 -2.40 -8.20
N GLY A 58 2.54 -2.29 -7.72
CA GLY A 58 3.17 -3.33 -6.91
C GLY A 58 2.85 -3.13 -5.43
N LEU A 59 2.51 -4.21 -4.73
CA LEU A 59 2.23 -4.23 -3.31
C LEU A 59 3.20 -5.19 -2.61
N VAL A 60 4.08 -4.62 -1.79
CA VAL A 60 5.02 -5.37 -0.95
C VAL A 60 4.47 -5.45 0.48
N LEU A 61 4.08 -6.64 0.89
CA LEU A 61 3.55 -6.92 2.23
C LEU A 61 4.63 -7.58 3.07
N VAL A 62 5.23 -6.80 3.96
CA VAL A 62 6.41 -7.19 4.74
C VAL A 62 6.00 -7.94 6.01
N PRO A 63 6.23 -9.26 6.11
CA PRO A 63 6.09 -9.98 7.36
C PRO A 63 7.21 -9.59 8.32
N ASN A 64 6.99 -9.74 9.63
CA ASN A 64 8.09 -9.50 10.56
C ASN A 64 9.06 -10.68 10.51
N LEU A 65 10.32 -10.42 10.15
CA LEU A 65 11.36 -11.45 10.23
C LEU A 65 11.36 -12.03 11.64
N ARG A 66 11.31 -13.37 11.72
CA ARG A 66 11.68 -14.07 12.94
C ARG A 66 13.02 -13.51 13.36
N SER A 67 13.06 -12.73 14.45
CA SER A 67 14.32 -12.37 15.07
C SER A 67 14.98 -13.71 15.42
N GLY A 68 15.94 -14.12 14.57
CA GLY A 68 16.55 -15.45 14.59
C GLY A 68 17.44 -15.69 15.81
N GLY A 69 17.41 -14.80 16.80
CA GLY A 69 18.00 -15.00 18.11
C GLY A 69 17.00 -15.71 19.01
N GLY A 70 17.23 -17.00 19.25
CA GLY A 70 16.50 -17.86 20.17
C GLY A 70 16.61 -17.44 21.65
N VAL A 71 16.26 -16.20 21.98
CA VAL A 71 16.08 -15.79 23.37
C VAL A 71 14.68 -16.23 23.79
N ARG A 72 14.62 -17.46 24.32
CA ARG A 72 13.54 -17.91 25.19
C ARG A 72 13.42 -16.91 26.34
N GLY A 73 12.51 -15.94 26.24
CA GLY A 73 12.19 -15.09 27.37
C GLY A 73 11.52 -13.78 26.99
N ARG A 74 10.20 -13.72 27.08
CA ARG A 74 9.51 -13.06 28.21
C ARG A 74 7.99 -13.13 28.03
N ALA A 75 7.33 -13.12 29.17
CA ALA A 75 5.91 -13.32 29.41
C ALA A 75 5.02 -12.35 28.61
N GLY A 76 3.97 -12.88 27.98
CA GLY A 76 3.07 -12.17 27.07
C GLY A 76 2.90 -12.85 25.69
N GLY A 77 3.55 -14.01 25.51
CA GLY A 77 3.81 -14.70 24.25
C GLY A 77 2.59 -15.10 23.44
N VAL A 78 2.26 -14.30 22.44
CA VAL A 78 1.59 -14.79 21.23
C VAL A 78 2.54 -15.80 20.59
N SER A 79 2.13 -17.07 20.52
CA SER A 79 2.90 -18.12 19.85
C SER A 79 3.29 -17.66 18.44
N GLY A 80 4.50 -17.96 17.99
CA GLY A 80 4.93 -17.61 16.62
C GLY A 80 4.00 -18.18 15.54
N LYS A 81 3.23 -19.24 15.85
CA LYS A 81 2.16 -19.75 14.98
C LYS A 81 0.99 -18.78 14.87
N GLU A 82 0.54 -18.25 16.00
CA GLU A 82 -0.58 -17.30 16.06
C GLU A 82 -0.21 -15.98 15.39
N ARG A 83 1.02 -15.49 15.59
CA ARG A 83 1.53 -14.34 14.87
C ARG A 83 1.50 -14.54 13.35
N ARG A 84 2.05 -15.66 12.86
CA ARG A 84 2.07 -15.96 11.42
C ARG A 84 0.66 -16.11 10.85
N LYS A 85 -0.28 -16.62 11.64
CA LYS A 85 -1.70 -16.70 11.28
C LYS A 85 -2.30 -15.30 11.12
N ARG A 86 -2.04 -14.39 12.07
CA ARG A 86 -2.45 -12.98 11.97
C ARG A 86 -1.85 -12.26 10.78
N GLU A 87 -0.54 -12.39 10.55
CA GLU A 87 0.12 -11.82 9.36
C GLU A 87 -0.49 -12.36 8.06
N ARG A 88 -0.84 -13.65 8.01
CA ARG A 88 -1.54 -14.24 6.86
C ARG A 88 -2.94 -13.65 6.68
N GLU A 89 -3.70 -13.48 7.76
CA GLU A 89 -5.03 -12.85 7.71
C GLU A 89 -4.92 -11.39 7.28
N GLY A 90 -3.97 -10.64 7.85
CA GLY A 90 -3.68 -9.26 7.47
C GLY A 90 -3.28 -9.11 6.01
N LEU A 91 -2.48 -10.05 5.48
CA LEU A 91 -2.13 -10.13 4.06
C LEU A 91 -3.38 -10.29 3.19
N VAL A 92 -4.24 -11.25 3.50
CA VAL A 92 -5.47 -11.51 2.71
C VAL A 92 -6.39 -10.28 2.71
N VAL A 93 -6.60 -9.67 3.87
CA VAL A 93 -7.45 -8.48 3.98
C VAL A 93 -6.83 -7.28 3.26
N SER A 94 -5.51 -7.10 3.35
CA SER A 94 -4.81 -6.01 2.66
C SER A 94 -4.92 -6.15 1.14
N VAL A 95 -4.67 -7.34 0.60
CA VAL A 95 -4.82 -7.60 -0.85
C VAL A 95 -6.25 -7.34 -1.31
N ARG A 96 -7.26 -7.81 -0.55
CA ARG A 96 -8.67 -7.56 -0.87
C ARG A 96 -8.98 -6.06 -0.91
N ARG A 97 -8.55 -5.30 0.10
CA ARG A 97 -8.77 -3.85 0.17
C ARG A 97 -8.10 -3.13 -0.99
N VAL A 98 -6.85 -3.46 -1.30
CA VAL A 98 -6.14 -2.89 -2.45
C VAL A 98 -6.88 -3.19 -3.74
N VAL A 99 -7.40 -4.41 -3.92
CA VAL A 99 -8.16 -4.77 -5.12
C VAL A 99 -9.45 -3.94 -5.25
N GLU A 100 -10.16 -3.74 -4.15
CA GLU A 100 -11.35 -2.88 -4.11
C GLU A 100 -10.98 -1.42 -4.48
N TRP A 101 -9.98 -0.86 -3.82
CA TRP A 101 -9.56 0.54 -3.99
C TRP A 101 -8.88 0.82 -5.33
N ALA A 102 -8.09 -0.12 -5.84
CA ALA A 102 -7.47 -0.07 -7.16
C ALA A 102 -8.54 -0.13 -8.26
N GLY A 103 -9.57 -0.96 -8.06
CA GLY A 103 -10.74 -1.03 -8.93
C GLY A 103 -11.56 0.26 -8.98
N GLU A 104 -11.82 0.89 -7.82
CA GLU A 104 -12.46 2.20 -7.73
C GLU A 104 -11.70 3.26 -8.55
N ARG A 105 -10.37 3.19 -8.56
CA ARG A 105 -9.50 4.10 -9.30
C ARG A 105 -9.28 3.71 -10.76
N GLY A 106 -9.69 2.52 -11.18
CA GLY A 106 -9.47 2.03 -12.54
C GLY A 106 -8.02 1.63 -12.86
N VAL A 107 -7.29 1.14 -11.85
CA VAL A 107 -5.98 0.50 -12.04
C VAL A 107 -6.18 -0.81 -12.81
N ALA A 108 -5.32 -1.08 -13.79
CA ALA A 108 -5.45 -2.26 -14.65
C ALA A 108 -4.77 -3.51 -14.07
N GLU A 109 -3.69 -3.32 -13.32
CA GLU A 109 -2.81 -4.41 -12.90
C GLU A 109 -2.33 -4.22 -11.45
N VAL A 110 -2.36 -5.28 -10.65
CA VAL A 110 -1.84 -5.29 -9.27
C VAL A 110 -0.95 -6.51 -9.07
N SER A 111 0.28 -6.32 -8.61
CA SER A 111 1.18 -7.41 -8.23
C SER A 111 1.42 -7.43 -6.73
N VAL A 112 1.43 -8.62 -6.13
CA VAL A 112 1.57 -8.82 -4.68
C VAL A 112 2.82 -9.64 -4.39
N TRP A 113 3.63 -9.16 -3.45
CA TRP A 113 4.89 -9.76 -3.03
C TRP A 113 5.07 -9.71 -1.52
N ASP A 114 5.64 -10.76 -0.93
CA ASP A 114 6.00 -10.78 0.50
C ASP A 114 7.45 -11.21 0.78
N GLY A 115 8.19 -11.64 -0.24
CA GLY A 115 9.59 -12.08 -0.13
C GLY A 115 9.82 -13.43 0.56
N GLN A 116 8.88 -13.93 1.36
CA GLN A 116 9.04 -15.13 2.18
C GLN A 116 8.12 -16.29 1.78
N GLY A 117 7.26 -16.10 0.77
CA GLY A 117 6.28 -17.09 0.31
C GLY A 117 5.04 -17.18 1.21
N LEU A 118 4.78 -16.18 2.05
CA LEU A 118 3.54 -16.04 2.81
C LEU A 118 2.35 -15.93 1.87
N THR A 119 2.47 -15.19 0.77
CA THR A 119 1.46 -15.09 -0.30
C THR A 119 1.11 -16.49 -0.82
N GLN A 120 2.12 -17.35 -0.99
CA GLN A 120 1.90 -18.68 -1.59
C GLN A 120 1.26 -19.64 -0.58
N SER A 121 1.57 -19.47 0.70
CA SER A 121 0.87 -20.18 1.78
C SER A 121 -0.59 -19.71 1.96
N ALA A 122 -0.90 -18.47 1.55
CA ALA A 122 -2.23 -17.87 1.61
C ALA A 122 -3.03 -18.04 0.32
N LEU A 123 -2.42 -18.57 -0.74
CA LEU A 123 -2.96 -18.61 -2.10
C LEU A 123 -4.38 -19.19 -2.20
N PRO A 124 -4.73 -20.34 -1.57
CA PRO A 124 -6.10 -20.86 -1.63
C PRO A 124 -7.13 -19.91 -1.01
N THR A 125 -6.75 -19.20 0.05
CA THR A 125 -7.61 -18.22 0.73
C THR A 125 -7.76 -16.96 -0.12
N LEU A 126 -6.66 -16.47 -0.72
CA LEU A 126 -6.66 -15.32 -1.62
C LEU A 126 -7.56 -15.57 -2.82
N ILE A 127 -7.35 -16.67 -3.53
CA ILE A 127 -8.17 -17.07 -4.67
C ILE A 127 -9.66 -17.09 -4.31
N ARG A 128 -10.02 -17.74 -3.19
CA ARG A 128 -11.41 -17.81 -2.73
C ARG A 128 -11.96 -16.42 -2.43
N THR A 129 -11.20 -15.60 -1.71
CA THR A 129 -11.62 -14.25 -1.29
C THR A 129 -11.84 -13.37 -2.52
N LEU A 130 -10.85 -13.29 -3.41
CA LEU A 130 -10.87 -12.49 -4.62
C LEU A 130 -11.97 -12.93 -5.60
N SER A 131 -12.22 -14.24 -5.69
CA SER A 131 -13.30 -14.77 -6.55
C SER A 131 -14.69 -14.49 -5.98
N SER A 132 -14.82 -14.35 -4.65
CA SER A 132 -16.11 -14.11 -3.98
C SER A 132 -16.50 -12.64 -3.97
N THR A 133 -15.55 -11.73 -4.19
CA THR A 133 -15.78 -10.27 -4.18
C THR A 133 -16.67 -9.75 -5.33
N SER A 134 -17.15 -10.60 -6.24
CA SER A 134 -18.06 -10.18 -7.33
C SER A 134 -19.44 -9.70 -6.84
N THR A 135 -19.79 -9.89 -5.57
CA THR A 135 -21.13 -9.56 -5.03
C THR A 135 -21.08 -9.15 -3.55
N LEU A 136 -20.55 -7.97 -3.21
CA LEU A 136 -20.77 -7.40 -1.89
C LEU A 136 -21.34 -5.97 -1.98
N PRO A 137 -22.31 -5.63 -1.12
CA PRO A 137 -22.95 -4.32 -1.11
C PRO A 137 -21.93 -3.23 -0.76
N PRO A 138 -22.13 -1.99 -1.25
CA PRO A 138 -21.27 -0.87 -0.90
C PRO A 138 -21.18 -0.72 0.62
N SER A 139 -19.97 -0.45 1.12
CA SER A 139 -19.74 -0.13 2.53
C SER A 139 -20.71 0.97 2.98
N PRO A 140 -21.26 0.89 4.20
CA PRO A 140 -22.18 1.91 4.70
C PRO A 140 -21.48 3.29 4.67
N PRO A 141 -22.16 4.35 4.22
CA PRO A 141 -21.56 5.69 4.18
C PRO A 141 -21.08 6.09 5.58
N LEU A 142 -19.87 6.64 5.66
CA LEU A 142 -19.23 7.08 6.91
C LEU A 142 -19.83 8.39 7.47
N SER A 143 -21.05 8.76 7.10
CA SER A 143 -21.71 9.97 7.60
C SER A 143 -23.24 9.84 7.57
N PRO A 144 -23.95 10.27 8.63
CA PRO A 144 -25.39 10.48 8.52
C PRO A 144 -25.67 11.63 7.53
N PRO A 145 -26.77 11.58 6.76
CA PRO A 145 -27.12 12.67 5.86
C PRO A 145 -27.36 13.93 6.70
N THR A 146 -26.51 14.93 6.47
CA THR A 146 -26.62 16.24 7.12
C THR A 146 -27.29 17.21 6.15
N GLU A 147 -28.53 16.92 5.75
CA GLU A 147 -29.39 17.90 5.09
C GLU A 147 -30.81 17.78 5.65
N PRO A 148 -31.36 18.83 6.27
CA PRO A 148 -32.77 18.86 6.62
C PRO A 148 -33.59 19.06 5.33
N SER A 149 -34.35 18.04 4.95
CA SER A 149 -35.40 18.14 3.93
C SER A 149 -36.48 19.09 4.47
N GLN A 150 -36.51 20.32 3.98
CA GLN A 150 -37.65 21.21 4.15
C GLN A 150 -38.69 20.87 3.09
N ASP A 151 -39.72 20.15 3.50
CA ASP A 151 -41.01 20.15 2.83
C ASP A 151 -41.67 21.52 3.00
N THR A 152 -42.01 22.19 1.91
CA THR A 152 -43.13 23.14 1.91
C THR A 152 -43.81 23.16 0.55
N SER A 153 -45.07 22.74 0.57
CA SER A 153 -45.96 22.62 -0.59
C SER A 153 -46.61 23.95 -0.99
N SER A 154 -47.29 23.91 -2.16
CA SER A 154 -48.39 24.79 -2.65
C SER A 154 -47.99 26.16 -3.21
N LEU A 155 -48.44 26.65 -4.40
CA LEU A 155 -49.65 26.46 -5.23
C LEU A 155 -49.46 27.19 -6.63
N PRO A 156 -50.42 27.34 -7.58
CA PRO A 156 -50.34 26.81 -8.96
C PRO A 156 -50.44 27.82 -10.15
N ALA A 157 -50.44 27.26 -11.38
CA ALA A 157 -50.91 27.78 -12.68
C ALA A 157 -49.92 28.70 -13.45
N GLU A 158 -49.71 28.66 -14.78
CA GLU A 158 -50.51 28.25 -15.94
C GLU A 158 -49.64 27.67 -17.10
N SER A 159 -50.37 27.10 -18.06
CA SER A 159 -50.04 26.36 -19.28
C SER A 159 -48.96 26.89 -20.24
N ALA A 160 -48.21 25.96 -20.87
CA ALA A 160 -48.12 25.88 -22.35
C ALA A 160 -47.49 24.55 -22.83
N LYS A 161 -48.33 23.74 -23.47
CA LYS A 161 -48.10 22.75 -24.54
C LYS A 161 -46.64 22.45 -24.96
N SER A 162 -46.23 21.19 -24.79
CA SER A 162 -45.58 20.43 -25.87
C SER A 162 -45.67 18.92 -25.61
N ASN A 163 -46.23 18.22 -26.59
CA ASN A 163 -46.28 16.77 -26.69
C ASN A 163 -44.86 16.20 -26.71
N GLU A 164 -44.53 15.32 -25.76
CA GLU A 164 -43.61 14.23 -26.04
C GLU A 164 -44.04 12.98 -25.25
N ARG A 165 -44.32 11.95 -26.04
CA ARG A 165 -44.88 10.66 -25.65
C ARG A 165 -43.79 9.87 -24.93
N LEU A 166 -43.77 9.96 -23.61
CA LEU A 166 -42.89 9.17 -22.76
C LEU A 166 -43.36 7.70 -22.77
N GLU A 167 -42.72 6.88 -23.61
CA GLU A 167 -42.80 5.42 -23.48
C GLU A 167 -42.24 5.02 -22.12
N ARG A 168 -43.16 4.67 -21.21
CA ARG A 168 -42.88 3.99 -19.95
C ARG A 168 -42.37 2.59 -20.27
N ARG A 169 -41.08 2.47 -20.59
CA ARG A 169 -40.37 1.19 -20.53
C ARG A 169 -40.24 0.82 -19.06
N GLU A 170 -41.00 -0.21 -18.66
CA GLU A 170 -40.69 -0.99 -17.48
C GLU A 170 -39.20 -1.38 -17.51
N PRO A 171 -38.47 -1.26 -16.40
CA PRO A 171 -37.13 -1.81 -16.34
C PRO A 171 -37.28 -3.33 -16.40
N VAL A 172 -37.04 -3.89 -17.59
CA VAL A 172 -36.71 -5.30 -17.77
C VAL A 172 -35.48 -5.54 -16.91
N ILE A 173 -35.69 -6.19 -15.77
CA ILE A 173 -34.65 -6.74 -14.92
C ILE A 173 -33.97 -7.83 -15.75
N SER A 174 -33.02 -7.40 -16.58
CA SER A 174 -32.10 -8.29 -17.26
C SER A 174 -31.43 -9.14 -16.19
N PRO A 175 -31.40 -10.48 -16.34
CA PRO A 175 -30.76 -11.33 -15.36
C PRO A 175 -29.31 -10.90 -15.28
N ALA A 176 -28.90 -10.41 -14.10
CA ALA A 176 -27.54 -10.07 -13.80
C ALA A 176 -26.67 -11.29 -14.14
N HIS A 177 -25.98 -11.24 -15.28
CA HIS A 177 -24.94 -12.20 -15.60
C HIS A 177 -23.92 -12.10 -14.48
N THR A 178 -23.99 -13.03 -13.55
CA THR A 178 -22.95 -13.33 -12.58
C THR A 178 -21.77 -13.81 -13.41
N ARG A 179 -20.99 -12.86 -13.95
CA ARG A 179 -19.74 -13.12 -14.66
C ARG A 179 -18.81 -13.71 -13.61
N ARG A 180 -18.81 -15.05 -13.59
CA ARG A 180 -17.97 -15.84 -12.72
C ARG A 180 -16.51 -15.49 -13.07
N PRO A 181 -15.67 -15.16 -12.09
CA PRO A 181 -14.28 -14.86 -12.40
C PRO A 181 -13.63 -16.07 -13.07
N SER A 182 -13.17 -15.88 -14.31
CA SER A 182 -12.72 -16.97 -15.17
C SER A 182 -11.21 -16.97 -15.33
N SER A 183 -10.65 -18.18 -15.20
CA SER A 183 -9.26 -18.60 -15.39
C SER A 183 -8.28 -18.22 -14.28
N GLN A 184 -8.03 -19.18 -13.39
CA GLN A 184 -6.73 -19.27 -12.73
C GLN A 184 -5.75 -19.78 -13.77
N LEU A 185 -4.78 -18.95 -14.14
CA LEU A 185 -3.71 -19.36 -15.02
C LEU A 185 -2.45 -19.45 -14.16
N ILE A 186 -2.07 -20.68 -13.79
CA ILE A 186 -0.74 -20.94 -13.25
C ILE A 186 0.16 -21.03 -14.49
N VAL A 187 0.89 -19.95 -14.76
CA VAL A 187 1.81 -19.90 -15.91
C VAL A 187 3.24 -19.82 -15.38
N GLY A 188 4.20 -20.17 -16.24
CA GLY A 188 5.62 -20.35 -15.95
C GLY A 188 6.21 -19.41 -14.90
N ALA A 189 7.24 -19.91 -14.20
CA ALA A 189 7.89 -19.32 -13.00
C ALA A 189 7.09 -19.43 -11.69
N GLY A 190 5.88 -19.99 -11.73
CA GLY A 190 5.03 -20.20 -10.55
C GLY A 190 4.23 -18.96 -10.15
N VAL A 191 4.17 -17.95 -11.01
CA VAL A 191 3.32 -16.78 -10.83
C VAL A 191 1.87 -17.21 -11.01
N THR A 192 1.00 -16.81 -10.08
CA THR A 192 -0.44 -17.05 -10.20
C THR A 192 -1.14 -15.75 -10.57
N SER A 193 -1.73 -15.70 -11.76
CA SER A 193 -2.50 -14.54 -12.22
C SER A 193 -4.00 -14.81 -12.10
N ILE A 194 -4.74 -13.83 -11.62
CA ILE A 194 -6.20 -13.89 -11.42
C ILE A 194 -6.81 -12.62 -12.01
N THR A 195 -7.78 -12.77 -12.90
CA THR A 195 -8.57 -11.64 -13.40
C THR A 195 -9.81 -11.43 -12.53
N VAL A 196 -10.04 -10.17 -12.16
CA VAL A 196 -11.17 -9.76 -11.31
C VAL A 196 -11.87 -8.54 -11.92
N TRP A 197 -13.13 -8.32 -11.55
CA TRP A 197 -13.93 -7.17 -11.97
C TRP A 197 -14.35 -6.38 -10.73
N PRO A 198 -13.44 -5.58 -10.15
CA PRO A 198 -13.72 -4.87 -8.90
C PRO A 198 -14.78 -3.79 -9.12
N GLY A 199 -15.70 -3.64 -8.15
CA GLY A 199 -16.66 -2.54 -8.12
C GLY A 199 -17.80 -2.60 -9.15
N GLY A 200 -17.99 -3.72 -9.86
CA GLY A 200 -19.13 -3.89 -10.78
C GLY A 200 -19.10 -3.01 -12.05
N ASN A 201 -18.08 -2.15 -12.20
CA ASN A 201 -17.93 -1.20 -13.32
C ASN A 201 -17.56 -1.87 -14.66
N GLY A 202 -17.56 -3.21 -14.72
CA GLY A 202 -17.24 -3.98 -15.92
C GLY A 202 -15.77 -3.92 -16.36
N ARG A 203 -14.91 -3.16 -15.67
CA ARG A 203 -13.48 -3.10 -15.95
C ARG A 203 -12.77 -4.30 -15.35
N GLU A 204 -11.98 -4.96 -16.16
CA GLU A 204 -11.13 -6.08 -15.77
C GLU A 204 -9.84 -5.55 -15.14
N MET A 205 -9.39 -6.19 -14.07
CA MET A 205 -8.10 -5.95 -13.43
C MET A 205 -7.40 -7.29 -13.22
N THR A 206 -6.12 -7.34 -13.55
CA THR A 206 -5.29 -8.54 -13.38
C THR A 206 -4.49 -8.45 -12.08
N ILE A 207 -4.56 -9.50 -11.26
CA ILE A 207 -3.82 -9.62 -10.01
C ILE A 207 -2.73 -10.68 -10.16
N HIS A 208 -1.47 -10.32 -9.94
CA HIS A 208 -0.31 -11.21 -9.99
C HIS A 208 0.17 -11.54 -8.58
N LEU A 209 0.11 -12.81 -8.19
CA LEU A 209 0.61 -13.30 -6.91
C LEU A 209 2.00 -13.91 -7.13
N LEU A 210 3.04 -13.15 -6.76
CA LEU A 210 4.42 -13.45 -7.12
C LEU A 210 5.08 -14.42 -6.10
N PRO A 211 5.58 -15.59 -6.53
CA PRO A 211 6.38 -16.48 -5.67
C PRO A 211 7.80 -15.93 -5.46
N PRO A 212 8.50 -16.30 -4.38
CA PRO A 212 9.90 -15.90 -4.15
C PRO A 212 10.87 -16.12 -5.32
N SER A 213 10.59 -17.09 -6.19
CA SER A 213 11.33 -17.37 -7.44
C SER A 213 11.28 -16.25 -8.47
N SER A 214 10.30 -15.34 -8.41
CA SER A 214 10.13 -14.21 -9.34
C SER A 214 11.20 -13.10 -9.20
N SER A 215 12.09 -13.19 -8.21
CA SER A 215 13.11 -12.17 -7.93
C SER A 215 14.42 -12.39 -8.71
N ALA A 216 15.58 -12.40 -8.03
CA ALA A 216 16.87 -12.75 -8.62
C ALA A 216 16.88 -14.12 -9.34
N PRO A 217 16.17 -15.17 -8.85
CA PRO A 217 16.10 -16.43 -9.57
C PRO A 217 15.42 -16.34 -10.93
N ALA A 218 14.50 -15.38 -11.15
CA ALA A 218 13.85 -15.19 -12.45
C ALA A 218 14.85 -14.76 -13.51
N ILE A 219 15.73 -13.81 -13.19
CA ILE A 219 16.80 -13.37 -14.11
C ILE A 219 17.79 -14.49 -14.34
N ALA A 220 18.20 -15.21 -13.29
CA ALA A 220 19.07 -16.37 -13.46
C ALA A 220 18.42 -17.45 -14.35
N SER A 221 17.11 -17.67 -14.22
CA SER A 221 16.34 -18.58 -15.08
C SER A 221 16.32 -18.11 -16.53
N LEU A 222 16.10 -16.80 -16.75
CA LEU A 222 16.11 -16.20 -18.09
C LEU A 222 17.50 -16.27 -18.73
N THR A 223 18.56 -16.04 -17.96
CA THR A 223 19.93 -16.21 -18.45
C THR A 223 20.19 -17.67 -18.85
N ARG A 224 19.71 -18.64 -18.07
CA ARG A 224 19.84 -20.06 -18.43
C ARG A 224 19.06 -20.41 -19.70
N SER A 225 17.88 -19.83 -19.92
CA SER A 225 17.13 -20.07 -21.16
C SER A 225 17.86 -19.49 -22.37
N TYR A 226 18.45 -18.29 -22.28
CA TYR A 226 19.26 -17.73 -23.36
C TYR A 226 20.48 -18.59 -23.70
N VAL A 227 21.16 -19.15 -22.69
CA VAL A 227 22.29 -20.06 -22.91
C VAL A 227 21.82 -21.37 -23.55
N ALA A 228 20.72 -21.94 -23.09
CA ALA A 228 20.17 -23.18 -23.63
C ALA A 228 19.69 -23.03 -25.09
N GLU A 229 19.09 -21.89 -25.41
CA GLU A 229 18.63 -21.53 -26.76
C GLU A 229 19.76 -21.01 -27.66
N GLN A 230 20.98 -20.84 -27.11
CA GLN A 230 22.15 -20.30 -27.82
C GLN A 230 21.87 -18.94 -28.48
N VAL A 231 21.15 -18.07 -27.75
CA VAL A 231 20.82 -16.73 -28.23
C VAL A 231 22.12 -15.93 -28.48
N PRO A 232 22.33 -15.37 -29.68
CA PRO A 232 23.47 -14.52 -29.96
C PRO A 232 23.54 -13.32 -29.00
N LEU A 233 24.73 -12.98 -28.51
CA LEU A 233 24.92 -11.87 -27.54
C LEU A 233 24.39 -10.53 -28.06
N GLU A 234 24.46 -10.32 -29.38
CA GLU A 234 23.98 -9.12 -30.07
C GLU A 234 22.46 -8.95 -29.95
N ASP A 235 21.73 -10.06 -29.85
CA ASP A 235 20.27 -10.04 -29.72
C ASP A 235 19.81 -9.85 -28.27
N ILE A 236 20.72 -10.03 -27.28
CA ILE A 236 20.45 -9.86 -25.85
C ILE A 236 20.50 -8.37 -25.50
N THR A 237 19.52 -7.63 -26.02
CA THR A 237 19.34 -6.20 -25.74
C THR A 237 18.51 -5.98 -24.47
N VAL A 238 18.62 -4.79 -23.86
CA VAL A 238 17.77 -4.41 -22.71
C VAL A 238 16.28 -4.57 -23.05
N LYS A 239 15.87 -4.17 -24.26
CA LYS A 239 14.47 -4.32 -24.71
C LYS A 239 14.02 -5.78 -24.75
N ARG A 240 14.88 -6.70 -25.21
CA ARG A 240 14.57 -8.12 -25.22
C ARG A 240 14.41 -8.67 -23.80
N VAL A 241 15.36 -8.35 -22.92
CA VAL A 241 15.28 -8.75 -21.51
C VAL A 241 14.02 -8.18 -20.84
N ASP A 242 13.63 -6.95 -21.19
CA ASP A 242 12.41 -6.30 -20.68
C ASP A 242 11.15 -7.08 -21.07
N GLU A 243 11.00 -7.40 -22.35
CA GLU A 243 9.84 -8.15 -22.84
C GLU A 243 9.83 -9.58 -22.30
N ASP A 244 10.97 -10.27 -22.29
CA ASP A 244 11.05 -11.63 -21.78
C ASP A 244 10.80 -11.67 -20.25
N MET A 245 11.23 -10.65 -19.51
CA MET A 245 10.94 -10.53 -18.07
C MET A 245 9.46 -10.24 -17.82
N LYS A 246 8.82 -9.36 -18.62
CA LYS A 246 7.37 -9.14 -18.55
C LYS A 246 6.62 -10.43 -18.80
N GLN A 247 6.98 -11.17 -19.85
CA GLN A 247 6.39 -12.48 -20.16
C GLN A 247 6.62 -13.48 -19.03
N HIS A 248 7.83 -13.54 -18.46
CA HIS A 248 8.15 -14.45 -17.36
C HIS A 248 7.36 -14.14 -16.09
N LEU A 249 7.11 -12.86 -15.81
CA LEU A 249 6.32 -12.40 -14.66
C LEU A 249 4.82 -12.28 -14.96
N HIS A 250 4.40 -12.52 -16.20
CA HIS A 250 3.05 -12.32 -16.73
C HIS A 250 2.54 -10.88 -16.62
N PHE A 251 3.46 -9.92 -16.58
CA PHE A 251 3.10 -8.52 -16.50
C PHE A 251 2.67 -7.96 -17.85
N ILE A 252 1.62 -7.14 -17.84
CA ILE A 252 1.26 -6.33 -19.01
C ILE A 252 2.17 -5.12 -19.07
N SER A 253 2.45 -4.52 -17.91
CA SER A 253 3.31 -3.35 -17.75
C SER A 253 4.19 -3.46 -16.52
N HIS A 254 5.30 -2.71 -16.47
CA HIS A 254 6.06 -2.61 -15.22
C HIS A 254 5.27 -1.78 -14.19
N PRO A 255 5.43 -2.03 -12.88
CA PRO A 255 4.76 -1.25 -11.86
C PRO A 255 5.17 0.22 -11.95
N ASP A 256 4.19 1.11 -11.99
CA ASP A 256 4.42 2.56 -11.95
C ASP A 256 4.65 3.02 -10.50
N LEU A 257 3.93 2.39 -9.57
CA LEU A 257 3.98 2.66 -8.13
C LEU A 257 4.15 1.35 -7.34
N LEU A 258 5.10 1.34 -6.41
CA LEU A 258 5.32 0.26 -5.44
C LEU A 258 4.95 0.74 -4.04
N ILE A 259 3.96 0.11 -3.42
CA ILE A 259 3.51 0.39 -2.05
C ILE A 259 4.11 -0.66 -1.11
N ILE A 260 4.85 -0.22 -0.09
CA ILE A 260 5.46 -1.08 0.92
C ILE A 260 4.71 -0.94 2.24
N HIS A 261 4.05 -2.00 2.67
CA HIS A 261 3.28 -2.06 3.91
C HIS A 261 3.82 -3.15 4.84
N GLN A 262 3.90 -2.85 6.15
CA GLN A 262 4.34 -3.79 7.17
C GLN A 262 3.16 -4.52 7.78
N LEU A 263 3.07 -5.84 7.59
CA LEU A 263 2.02 -6.70 8.16
C LEU A 263 2.09 -6.83 9.69
N SER A 264 3.15 -6.31 10.29
CA SER A 264 3.32 -6.24 11.74
C SER A 264 3.83 -4.86 12.10
N PRO A 265 3.24 -4.20 13.10
CA PRO A 265 3.78 -2.95 13.58
C PRO A 265 5.22 -3.13 14.08
N PRO A 266 6.08 -2.13 13.85
CA PRO A 266 7.42 -2.15 14.38
C PRO A 266 7.38 -2.13 15.92
N PRO A 267 8.33 -2.77 16.62
CA PRO A 267 8.46 -2.66 18.07
C PRO A 267 8.48 -1.20 18.52
N PHE A 268 7.86 -0.90 19.67
CA PHE A 268 7.73 0.45 20.23
C PHE A 268 9.02 1.28 20.12
N TYR A 269 10.16 0.73 20.57
CA TYR A 269 11.45 1.43 20.53
C TYR A 269 11.93 1.71 19.11
N SER A 270 11.71 0.79 18.17
CA SER A 270 12.11 1.01 16.77
C SER A 270 11.25 2.08 16.08
N ALA A 271 10.00 2.26 16.50
CA ALA A 271 9.15 3.35 16.01
C ALA A 271 9.64 4.74 16.45
N LEU A 272 10.40 4.83 17.55
CA LEU A 272 11.03 6.06 18.04
C LEU A 272 12.33 6.42 17.33
N LEU A 273 13.00 5.44 16.74
CA LEU A 273 14.25 5.66 16.01
C LEU A 273 13.99 6.37 14.68
N PRO A 274 15.03 6.99 14.08
CA PRO A 274 14.96 7.49 12.71
C PRO A 274 14.40 6.43 11.74
N ARG A 275 13.61 6.87 10.76
CA ARG A 275 12.98 5.96 9.80
C ARG A 275 14.05 5.18 9.06
N ARG A 276 13.87 3.86 8.98
CA ARG A 276 14.72 3.02 8.14
C ARG A 276 14.42 3.31 6.68
N ALA A 277 15.44 3.17 5.83
CA ALA A 277 15.23 3.20 4.40
C ALA A 277 14.24 2.08 4.00
N PRO A 278 13.38 2.32 3.00
CA PRO A 278 12.51 1.28 2.47
C PRO A 278 13.35 0.12 1.93
N GLU A 279 13.04 -1.09 2.37
CA GLU A 279 13.60 -2.31 1.81
C GLU A 279 12.60 -2.87 0.79
N LEU A 280 13.10 -3.34 -0.35
CA LEU A 280 12.27 -3.89 -1.43
C LEU A 280 11.96 -5.39 -1.25
N TRP A 281 12.54 -6.01 -0.21
CA TRP A 281 12.33 -7.44 0.13
C TRP A 281 12.55 -8.41 -1.02
N GLY A 282 13.44 -8.06 -1.96
CA GLY A 282 13.69 -8.86 -3.14
C GLY A 282 12.56 -8.86 -4.17
N TYR A 283 11.65 -7.88 -4.16
CA TYR A 283 10.70 -7.69 -5.26
C TYR A 283 11.45 -7.70 -6.61
N PRO A 284 10.87 -8.25 -7.72
CA PRO A 284 11.53 -8.33 -9.01
C PRO A 284 12.18 -7.01 -9.47
N PHE A 285 13.49 -6.89 -9.24
CA PHE A 285 14.18 -5.60 -9.32
C PHE A 285 14.29 -5.05 -10.74
N TRP A 286 14.29 -5.93 -11.75
CA TRP A 286 14.32 -5.53 -13.15
C TRP A 286 13.09 -4.70 -13.54
N ALA A 287 11.94 -5.00 -12.92
CA ALA A 287 10.69 -4.29 -13.13
C ALA A 287 10.62 -2.94 -12.41
N LEU A 288 11.60 -2.60 -11.55
CA LEU A 288 11.55 -1.41 -10.68
C LEU A 288 12.30 -0.18 -11.21
N ARG A 289 12.84 -0.22 -12.44
CA ARG A 289 13.78 0.80 -12.94
C ARG A 289 13.25 2.23 -12.94
N ILE A 290 11.96 2.42 -13.17
CA ILE A 290 11.28 3.73 -13.19
C ILE A 290 10.07 3.74 -12.24
N THR A 291 10.03 2.82 -11.29
CA THR A 291 8.91 2.67 -10.37
C THR A 291 9.07 3.61 -9.19
N GLU A 292 8.01 4.34 -8.88
CA GLU A 292 7.96 5.17 -7.67
C GLU A 292 7.74 4.30 -6.45
N ILE A 293 8.50 4.52 -5.39
CA ILE A 293 8.43 3.70 -4.18
C ILE A 293 7.80 4.53 -3.07
N TYR A 294 6.64 4.08 -2.60
CA TYR A 294 5.94 4.66 -1.48
C TYR A 294 6.00 3.74 -0.26
N GLN A 295 6.46 4.29 0.86
CA GLN A 295 6.35 3.66 2.17
C GLN A 295 5.66 4.64 3.11
N HIS A 296 4.57 4.19 3.74
CA HIS A 296 3.84 5.04 4.66
C HIS A 296 4.69 5.40 5.89
N PRO A 297 4.64 6.66 6.35
CA PRO A 297 5.23 7.08 7.60
C PRO A 297 4.89 6.13 8.76
N THR A 298 5.92 5.63 9.47
CA THR A 298 5.66 4.91 10.72
C THR A 298 5.11 5.87 11.77
N PRO A 299 3.90 5.63 12.30
CA PRO A 299 3.28 6.49 13.31
C PRO A 299 4.07 6.43 14.62
N ILE A 300 4.06 7.54 15.37
CA ILE A 300 4.72 7.60 16.68
C ILE A 300 3.74 7.03 17.71
N PRO A 301 4.12 5.97 18.44
CA PRO A 301 3.17 5.12 19.16
C PRO A 301 2.41 5.85 20.27
N PHE A 302 2.94 6.91 20.88
CA PHE A 302 2.25 7.62 21.96
C PHE A 302 1.45 8.84 21.50
N LEU A 303 1.66 9.34 20.28
CA LEU A 303 0.98 10.58 19.83
C LEU A 303 -0.52 10.38 19.69
N HIS A 304 -0.98 9.19 19.29
CA HIS A 304 -2.41 8.90 19.17
C HIS A 304 -3.20 9.12 20.48
N HIS A 305 -2.56 9.03 21.66
CA HIS A 305 -3.19 9.33 22.94
C HIS A 305 -3.51 10.83 23.11
N LEU A 306 -2.81 11.71 22.38
CA LEU A 306 -3.10 13.14 22.36
C LEU A 306 -4.39 13.47 21.59
N THR A 307 -4.97 12.52 20.84
CA THR A 307 -6.19 12.75 20.06
C THR A 307 -7.35 13.29 20.91
N LEU A 308 -7.50 12.79 22.15
CA LEU A 308 -8.52 13.28 23.08
C LEU A 308 -8.28 14.74 23.45
N LEU A 309 -7.03 15.10 23.77
CA LEU A 309 -6.65 16.47 24.07
C LEU A 309 -6.86 17.39 22.85
N ILE A 310 -6.42 16.97 21.67
CA ILE A 310 -6.59 17.73 20.42
C ILE A 310 -8.09 17.95 20.12
N THR A 311 -8.92 16.93 20.33
CA THR A 311 -10.37 17.02 20.16
C THR A 311 -10.99 17.97 21.18
N ALA A 312 -10.54 17.94 22.44
CA ALA A 312 -10.95 18.89 23.47
C ALA A 312 -10.54 20.34 23.13
N LEU A 313 -9.35 20.54 22.56
CA LEU A 313 -8.91 21.85 22.08
C LEU A 313 -9.80 22.35 20.93
N ARG A 314 -10.09 21.50 19.95
CA ARG A 314 -10.96 21.83 18.80
C ARG A 314 -12.40 22.13 19.18
N THR A 315 -12.91 21.48 20.24
CA THR A 315 -14.28 21.68 20.74
C THR A 315 -14.37 22.72 21.85
N SER A 316 -13.25 23.37 22.20
CA SER A 316 -13.21 24.38 23.26
C SER A 316 -14.16 25.54 22.97
N ALA A 317 -14.79 26.06 24.03
CA ALA A 317 -15.62 27.26 23.98
C ALA A 317 -14.81 28.53 23.68
N PHE A 318 -13.50 28.52 23.97
CA PHE A 318 -12.63 29.68 23.76
C PHE A 318 -12.09 29.73 22.32
N PRO A 319 -12.35 30.81 21.54
CA PRO A 319 -11.95 30.88 20.13
C PRO A 319 -10.44 30.73 19.89
N PHE A 320 -9.61 31.29 20.77
CA PHE A 320 -8.15 31.17 20.67
C PHE A 320 -7.67 29.72 20.83
N VAL A 321 -8.22 28.98 21.81
CA VAL A 321 -7.90 27.57 22.05
C VAL A 321 -8.37 26.70 20.89
N ARG A 322 -9.56 26.99 20.36
CA ARG A 322 -10.09 26.32 19.16
C ARG A 322 -9.19 26.51 17.95
N LYS A 323 -8.71 27.74 17.72
CA LYS A 323 -7.77 28.06 16.64
C LYS A 323 -6.48 27.23 16.77
N ILE A 324 -5.94 27.09 17.98
CA ILE A 324 -4.78 26.21 18.24
C ILE A 324 -5.13 24.75 17.92
N GLY A 325 -6.28 24.25 18.39
CA GLY A 325 -6.72 22.88 18.16
C GLY A 325 -6.88 22.54 16.67
N HIS A 326 -7.34 23.48 15.84
CA HIS A 326 -7.42 23.29 14.39
C HIS A 326 -6.06 23.41 13.68
N GLY A 327 -5.10 24.11 14.28
CA GLY A 327 -3.72 24.16 13.79
C GLY A 327 -2.92 22.88 14.06
N ILE A 328 -3.41 22.01 14.95
CA ILE A 328 -2.78 20.73 15.27
C ILE A 328 -3.49 19.61 14.50
N SER A 329 -2.75 18.90 13.66
CA SER A 329 -3.24 17.70 12.96
C SER A 329 -3.51 16.56 13.93
N ILE A 330 -4.51 15.73 13.62
CA ILE A 330 -4.75 14.51 14.39
C ILE A 330 -3.64 13.53 14.03
N PRO A 331 -2.86 13.04 15.03
CA PRO A 331 -1.81 12.08 14.76
C PRO A 331 -2.38 10.76 14.24
N ASP A 332 -1.65 10.13 13.33
CA ASP A 332 -2.02 8.85 12.74
C ASP A 332 -2.18 7.76 13.82
N ARG A 333 -3.12 6.84 13.57
CA ARG A 333 -3.28 5.64 14.39
C ARG A 333 -2.01 4.77 14.29
N PRO A 334 -1.68 3.98 15.32
CA PRO A 334 -0.58 3.02 15.23
C PRO A 334 -0.77 2.10 14.02
N ALA A 335 0.34 1.68 13.40
CA ALA A 335 0.31 0.82 12.23
C ALA A 335 -0.48 -0.46 12.54
N GLU A 336 -1.49 -0.74 11.74
CA GLU A 336 -2.29 -1.96 11.83
C GLU A 336 -1.63 -3.07 11.01
N GLU A 337 -2.00 -4.32 11.28
CA GLU A 337 -1.55 -5.50 10.50
C GLU A 337 -2.14 -5.52 9.07
N VAL A 338 -3.05 -4.58 8.79
CA VAL A 338 -3.80 -4.47 7.54
C VAL A 338 -3.56 -3.09 6.93
N LEU A 339 -3.38 -3.04 5.62
CA LEU A 339 -3.28 -1.79 4.87
C LEU A 339 -4.52 -0.93 5.13
N SER A 340 -4.28 0.31 5.58
CA SER A 340 -5.34 1.29 5.86
C SER A 340 -5.67 2.10 4.62
N ARG A 341 -6.88 2.69 4.59
CA ARG A 341 -7.28 3.57 3.48
C ARG A 341 -6.42 4.83 3.44
N ASP A 342 -6.02 5.35 4.61
CA ASP A 342 -5.15 6.52 4.72
C ASP A 342 -3.77 6.29 4.10
N GLU A 343 -3.22 5.08 4.26
CA GLU A 343 -1.96 4.67 3.64
C GLU A 343 -2.08 4.59 2.11
N TRP A 344 -3.16 3.98 1.61
CA TRP A 344 -3.47 3.93 0.19
C TRP A 344 -3.64 5.32 -0.43
N ASP A 345 -4.48 6.16 0.17
CA ASP A 345 -4.73 7.51 -0.33
C ASP A 345 -3.46 8.37 -0.22
N GLY A 346 -2.63 8.13 0.80
CA GLY A 346 -1.30 8.72 0.93
C GLY A 346 -0.39 8.36 -0.24
N ALA A 347 -0.38 7.10 -0.67
CA ALA A 347 0.38 6.63 -1.82
C ALA A 347 -0.11 7.27 -3.11
N MET A 348 -1.43 7.33 -3.32
CA MET A 348 -2.03 7.96 -4.50
C MET A 348 -1.74 9.46 -4.56
N ARG A 349 -1.82 10.18 -3.44
CA ARG A 349 -1.45 11.61 -3.38
C ARG A 349 0.02 11.84 -3.66
N ALA A 350 0.89 10.94 -3.20
CA ALA A 350 2.32 11.01 -3.50
C ALA A 350 2.56 10.82 -5.00
N TRP A 351 1.95 9.79 -5.60
CA TRP A 351 2.02 9.50 -7.03
C TRP A 351 1.62 10.68 -7.90
N VAL A 352 0.50 11.35 -7.59
CA VAL A 352 0.03 12.53 -8.34
C VAL A 352 1.05 13.66 -8.38
N LYS A 353 1.93 13.77 -7.38
CA LYS A 353 2.96 14.80 -7.29
C LYS A 353 4.27 14.42 -7.97
N VAL A 354 4.43 13.16 -8.39
CA VAL A 354 5.66 12.70 -9.01
C VAL A 354 5.74 13.25 -10.43
N GLU A 355 6.89 13.83 -10.74
CA GLU A 355 7.30 14.12 -12.12
C GLU A 355 8.40 13.15 -12.54
N GLN A 356 8.09 12.21 -13.44
CA GLN A 356 9.08 11.28 -13.97
C GLN A 356 9.88 11.95 -15.09
N ARG A 357 11.15 12.27 -14.81
CA ARG A 357 12.02 12.96 -15.77
C ARG A 357 12.83 12.04 -16.69
N LEU A 358 12.86 10.74 -16.38
CA LEU A 358 13.51 9.71 -17.19
C LEU A 358 14.96 10.06 -17.60
N GLY A 359 15.69 10.77 -16.73
CA GLY A 359 17.08 11.19 -16.96
C GLY A 359 17.28 12.49 -17.75
N ARG A 360 16.22 13.25 -18.05
CA ARG A 360 16.30 14.63 -18.54
C ARG A 360 16.30 15.62 -17.39
#